data_AF-A0AAW4YY53-F1
#
_entry.id   AF-A0AAW4YY53-F1
#
_cell.length_a   1.000
_cell.length_b   1.000
_cell.length_c   1.000
_cell.angle_alpha   90.00
_cell.angle_beta   90.00
_cell.angle_gamma   90.00
#
_symmetry.space_group_name_H-M   'P 1'
#
loop_
_entity.id
_entity.type
_entity.pdbx_description
1 polymer ?
#
loop_
_entity_poly.entity_id
_entity_poly.type
_entity_poly.pdbx_seq_one_letter_code
_entity_poly.pdbx_strand_id
1 'polypeptide(L)'
;MLANFVIRRFFRLVPIWLQVALVGGVIAIVSWQSVLSPSVSGSIAGYNHTDRPIFRFWVNDNYGGNITAQSWGGTTCCWSFKGSTVEVVWILSMTGEQERAGIQSEQHSITLPMPEHSRGDQYLHVHFLPDNKVDLVWSENVRSPKFNQYSRSFQND
;
A
#
# COMPACT_ATOMS: atom_id res chain seq x y z
N MET A 1 1.79 -22.48 35.97
CA MET A 1 1.66 -23.96 36.06
C MET A 1 0.22 -24.46 35.86
N LEU A 2 -0.82 -23.74 36.32
CA LEU A 2 -2.23 -24.09 36.08
C LEU A 2 -2.67 -24.05 34.61
N ALA A 3 -2.19 -23.09 33.81
CA ALA A 3 -2.57 -22.96 32.40
C ALA A 3 -2.23 -24.21 31.57
N ASN A 4 -1.01 -24.74 31.70
CA ASN A 4 -0.58 -25.94 30.98
C ASN A 4 -1.36 -27.21 31.37
N PHE A 5 -1.87 -27.29 32.60
CA PHE A 5 -2.66 -28.42 33.08
C PHE A 5 -4.09 -28.38 32.51
N VAL A 6 -4.73 -27.20 32.52
CA VAL A 6 -6.07 -27.00 31.95
C VAL A 6 -6.05 -27.22 30.43
N ILE A 7 -5.02 -26.74 29.74
CA ILE A 7 -4.81 -26.95 28.31
C ILE A 7 -4.69 -28.45 27.98
N ARG A 8 -3.82 -29.19 28.70
CA ARG A 8 -3.66 -30.64 28.50
C ARG A 8 -4.92 -31.45 28.81
N ARG A 9 -5.75 -31.01 29.76
CA ARG A 9 -7.02 -31.66 30.10
C ARG A 9 -8.07 -31.43 29.00
N PHE A 10 -8.13 -30.22 28.44
CA PHE A 10 -9.07 -29.87 27.38
C PHE A 10 -8.76 -30.64 26.09
N PHE A 11 -7.49 -30.72 25.69
CA PHE A 11 -7.04 -31.54 24.55
C PHE A 11 -7.16 -33.06 24.77
N ARG A 12 -7.46 -33.53 25.98
CA ARG A 12 -7.79 -34.95 26.24
C ARG A 12 -9.26 -35.29 26.00
N LEU A 13 -10.15 -34.30 26.06
CA LEU A 13 -11.61 -34.47 25.90
C LEU A 13 -12.04 -34.33 24.43
N VAL A 14 -11.20 -33.71 23.61
CA VAL A 14 -11.44 -33.57 22.18
C VAL A 14 -10.93 -34.82 21.45
N PRO A 15 -11.77 -35.50 20.65
CA PRO A 15 -11.35 -36.66 19.87
C PRO A 15 -10.17 -36.32 18.94
N ILE A 16 -9.22 -37.26 18.80
CA ILE A 16 -8.01 -37.08 17.97
C ILE A 16 -8.37 -36.68 16.54
N TRP A 17 -9.44 -37.25 15.97
CA TRP A 17 -9.87 -36.92 14.60
C TRP A 17 -10.30 -35.45 14.44
N LEU A 18 -10.89 -34.83 15.47
CA LEU A 18 -11.28 -33.42 15.43
C LEU A 18 -10.05 -32.51 15.52
N GLN A 19 -9.03 -32.91 16.30
CA GLN A 19 -7.76 -32.19 16.39
C GLN A 19 -7.02 -32.23 15.05
N VAL A 20 -6.96 -33.41 14.42
CA VAL A 20 -6.35 -33.58 13.10
C VAL A 20 -7.12 -32.79 12.03
N ALA A 21 -8.45 -32.79 12.07
CA ALA A 21 -9.27 -32.01 11.13
C ALA A 21 -9.08 -30.50 11.31
N LEU A 22 -9.03 -29.99 12.54
CA LEU A 22 -8.77 -28.57 12.81
C LEU A 22 -7.37 -28.16 12.34
N VAL A 23 -6.35 -28.95 12.65
CA VAL A 23 -4.98 -28.68 12.20
C VAL A 23 -4.89 -28.74 10.68
N GLY A 24 -5.50 -29.76 10.05
CA GLY A 24 -5.56 -29.88 8.59
C GLY A 24 -6.30 -28.71 7.92
N GLY A 25 -7.40 -28.25 8.51
CA GLY A 25 -8.15 -27.08 8.04
C GLY A 25 -7.35 -25.78 8.13
N VAL A 26 -6.65 -25.55 9.24
CA VAL A 26 -5.75 -24.39 9.39
C VAL A 26 -4.63 -24.44 8.37
N ILE A 27 -3.97 -25.60 8.19
CA ILE A 27 -2.92 -25.77 7.18
C ILE A 27 -3.47 -25.50 5.78
N ALA A 28 -4.65 -26.05 5.43
CA ALA A 28 -5.26 -25.82 4.13
C ALA A 28 -5.56 -24.32 3.89
N ILE A 29 -6.11 -23.61 4.88
CA ILE A 29 -6.38 -22.18 4.79
C ILE A 29 -5.08 -21.37 4.65
N VAL A 30 -4.02 -21.74 5.37
CA VAL A 30 -2.70 -21.09 5.28
C VAL A 30 -2.00 -21.38 3.95
N SER A 31 -2.07 -22.62 3.47
CA SER A 31 -1.55 -22.97 2.15
C SER A 31 -2.31 -22.24 1.04
N TRP A 32 -3.64 -22.12 1.16
CA TRP A 32 -4.47 -21.41 0.18
C TRP A 32 -4.09 -19.93 0.06
N GLN A 33 -3.99 -19.21 1.18
CA GLN A 33 -3.60 -17.79 1.19
C GLN A 33 -2.16 -17.56 0.70
N SER A 34 -1.23 -18.47 1.00
CA SER A 34 0.17 -18.35 0.59
C SER A 34 0.41 -18.70 -0.88
N VAL A 35 -0.32 -19.66 -1.43
CA VAL A 35 -0.13 -20.14 -2.82
C VAL A 35 -0.92 -19.31 -3.83
N LEU A 36 -2.07 -18.74 -3.44
CA LEU A 36 -2.97 -18.04 -4.36
C LEU A 36 -2.92 -16.51 -4.28
N SER A 37 -1.98 -15.94 -3.53
CA SER A 37 -1.73 -14.49 -3.56
C SER A 37 -0.60 -14.21 -4.56
N PRO A 38 -0.88 -14.06 -5.87
CA PRO A 38 0.16 -13.72 -6.83
C PRO A 38 0.81 -12.40 -6.42
N SER A 39 2.13 -12.39 -6.34
CA SER A 39 2.88 -11.17 -6.13
C SER A 39 3.11 -10.48 -7.46
N VAL A 40 2.71 -9.22 -7.56
CA VAL A 40 2.98 -8.38 -8.73
C VAL A 40 4.28 -7.62 -8.50
N SER A 41 5.21 -7.68 -9.45
CA SER A 41 6.44 -6.89 -9.39
C SER A 41 6.30 -5.64 -10.22
N GLY A 42 6.80 -4.50 -9.73
CA GLY A 42 6.74 -3.25 -10.47
C GLY A 42 7.54 -2.11 -9.85
N SER A 43 7.45 -0.97 -10.51
CA SER A 43 8.00 0.31 -10.05
C SER A 43 6.87 1.23 -9.59
N ILE A 44 7.14 2.11 -8.65
CA ILE A 44 6.18 3.13 -8.18
C ILE A 44 6.52 4.44 -8.88
N ALA A 45 5.52 5.10 -9.46
CA ALA A 45 5.64 6.44 -10.03
C ALA A 45 4.62 7.38 -9.36
N GLY A 46 5.10 8.38 -8.62
CA GLY A 46 4.25 9.28 -7.84
C GLY A 46 3.92 10.59 -8.54
N TYR A 47 2.67 11.02 -8.50
CA TYR A 47 2.18 12.27 -9.07
C TYR A 47 1.41 13.04 -8.01
N ASN A 48 1.71 14.33 -7.87
CA ASN A 48 1.07 15.19 -6.91
C ASN A 48 0.28 16.28 -7.64
N HIS A 49 -1.04 16.25 -7.50
CA HIS A 49 -1.96 17.26 -8.04
C HIS A 49 -2.51 18.17 -6.95
N THR A 50 -1.77 18.31 -5.84
CA THR A 50 -2.08 19.20 -4.73
C THR A 50 -1.07 20.34 -4.65
N ASP A 51 -1.45 21.40 -3.93
CA ASP A 51 -0.65 22.62 -3.79
C ASP A 51 0.50 22.46 -2.79
N ARG A 52 0.49 21.38 -2.01
CA ARG A 52 1.53 21.10 -1.02
C ARG A 52 2.48 20.02 -1.51
N PRO A 53 3.80 20.20 -1.41
CA PRO A 53 4.75 19.15 -1.71
C PRO A 53 4.58 17.96 -0.76
N ILE A 54 4.79 16.76 -1.27
CA ILE A 54 4.85 15.53 -0.49
C ILE A 54 6.32 15.24 -0.20
N PHE A 55 6.68 15.27 1.08
CA PHE A 55 8.05 15.02 1.51
C PHE A 55 8.45 13.58 1.23
N ARG A 56 7.61 12.61 1.63
CA ARG A 56 7.84 11.17 1.39
C ARG A 56 6.50 10.45 1.31
N PHE A 57 6.47 9.36 0.55
CA PHE A 57 5.35 8.44 0.57
C PHE A 57 5.80 6.98 0.37
N TRP A 58 4.92 6.07 0.78
CA TRP A 58 5.11 4.63 0.73
C TRP A 58 3.85 3.94 0.24
N VAL A 59 4.04 2.80 -0.42
CA VAL A 59 2.97 1.92 -0.92
C VAL A 59 3.26 0.50 -0.42
N ASN A 60 2.50 0.01 0.57
CA ASN A 60 2.85 -1.23 1.31
C ASN A 60 4.32 -1.24 1.75
N ASP A 61 4.76 -0.20 2.45
CA ASP A 61 6.15 0.03 2.91
C ASP A 61 7.21 0.24 1.81
N ASN A 62 6.84 0.13 0.53
CA ASN A 62 7.75 0.41 -0.59
C ASN A 62 7.87 1.92 -0.81
N TYR A 63 9.09 2.47 -0.76
CA TYR A 63 9.33 3.90 -0.88
C TYR A 63 9.05 4.42 -2.29
N GLY A 64 8.25 5.47 -2.43
CA GLY A 64 7.81 6.00 -3.72
C GLY A 64 8.56 7.26 -4.24
N GLY A 65 9.44 7.85 -3.44
CA GLY A 65 10.18 9.07 -3.80
C GLY A 65 9.52 10.37 -3.33
N ASN A 66 10.22 11.49 -3.50
CA ASN A 66 9.70 12.82 -3.16
C ASN A 66 8.94 13.41 -4.36
N ILE A 67 7.90 14.21 -4.08
CA ILE A 67 7.10 14.84 -5.14
C ILE A 67 6.82 16.30 -4.77
N THR A 68 7.17 17.23 -5.65
CA THR A 68 6.82 18.64 -5.44
C THR A 68 5.32 18.88 -5.66
N ALA A 69 4.82 20.07 -5.35
CA ALA A 69 3.43 20.43 -5.66
C ALA A 69 3.19 20.44 -7.17
N GLN A 70 1.98 20.04 -7.59
CA GLN A 70 1.51 20.08 -8.99
C GLN A 70 2.51 19.47 -10.01
N SER A 71 3.11 18.33 -9.68
CA SER A 71 4.19 17.75 -10.46
C SER A 71 4.20 16.21 -10.48
N TRP A 72 5.05 15.67 -11.36
CA TRP A 72 5.48 14.28 -11.32
C TRP A 72 6.79 14.17 -10.53
N GLY A 73 6.87 13.18 -9.64
CA GLY A 73 8.04 12.93 -8.80
C GLY A 73 8.96 11.83 -9.34
N GLY A 74 9.80 11.31 -8.44
CA GLY A 74 10.69 10.20 -8.77
C GLY A 74 9.94 8.88 -9.02
N THR A 75 10.58 8.00 -9.78
CA THR A 75 10.15 6.60 -9.94
C THR A 75 11.12 5.70 -9.18
N THR A 76 10.62 4.82 -8.33
CA THR A 76 11.41 3.82 -7.60
C THR A 76 11.06 2.42 -8.09
N CYS A 77 12.06 1.57 -8.31
CA CYS A 77 11.84 0.28 -8.96
C CYS A 77 11.81 -0.89 -7.99
N CYS A 78 11.47 -2.05 -8.57
CA CYS A 78 11.90 -3.35 -8.07
C CYS A 78 11.14 -3.78 -6.81
N TRP A 79 9.88 -3.35 -6.70
CA TRP A 79 8.99 -3.66 -5.59
C TRP A 79 8.09 -4.84 -5.89
N SER A 80 7.64 -5.50 -4.82
CA SER A 80 6.70 -6.62 -4.89
C SER A 80 5.46 -6.28 -4.09
N PHE A 81 4.32 -6.27 -4.77
CA PHE A 81 3.00 -6.02 -4.20
C PHE A 81 2.26 -7.33 -4.02
N LYS A 82 1.62 -7.50 -2.87
CA LYS A 82 0.87 -8.71 -2.50
C LYS A 82 -0.48 -8.32 -1.92
N GLY A 83 -1.46 -9.18 -2.13
CA GLY A 83 -2.81 -9.00 -1.60
C GLY A 83 -3.73 -8.20 -2.52
N SER A 84 -5.00 -8.13 -2.12
CA SER A 84 -6.06 -7.43 -2.85
C SER A 84 -6.20 -5.97 -2.46
N THR A 85 -5.41 -5.50 -1.49
CA THR A 85 -5.43 -4.13 -0.98
C THR A 85 -4.01 -3.58 -0.86
N VAL A 86 -3.92 -2.26 -0.84
CA VAL A 86 -2.67 -1.52 -0.72
C VAL A 86 -2.84 -0.35 0.23
N GLU A 87 -1.91 -0.20 1.14
CA GLU A 87 -1.79 0.95 2.02
C GLU A 87 -0.88 1.99 1.38
N VAL A 88 -1.36 3.22 1.26
CA VAL A 88 -0.59 4.37 0.81
C VAL A 88 -0.44 5.33 1.98
N VAL A 89 0.80 5.59 2.38
CA VAL A 89 1.14 6.51 3.47
C VAL A 89 1.94 7.66 2.89
N TRP A 90 1.62 8.90 3.23
CA TRP A 90 2.40 10.05 2.80
C TRP A 90 2.51 11.12 3.87
N ILE A 91 3.60 11.88 3.80
CA ILE A 91 3.89 12.97 4.72
C ILE A 91 4.03 14.24 3.90
N LEU A 92 3.27 15.28 4.27
CA LEU A 92 3.36 16.58 3.62
C LEU A 92 4.64 17.31 4.04
N SER A 93 5.22 18.04 3.09
CA SER A 93 6.42 18.83 3.34
C SER A 93 6.13 19.99 4.30
N MET A 94 7.14 20.32 5.10
CA MET A 94 7.16 21.44 6.03
C MET A 94 8.41 22.28 5.81
N THR A 95 8.30 23.57 6.11
CA THR A 95 9.43 24.49 6.12
C THR A 95 10.26 24.31 7.40
N GLY A 96 11.54 24.66 7.34
CA GLY A 96 12.41 24.57 8.52
C GLY A 96 11.97 25.50 9.65
N GLU A 97 11.31 26.62 9.34
CA GLU A 97 10.72 27.52 10.32
C GLU A 97 9.58 26.84 11.08
N GLN A 98 8.71 26.10 10.37
CA GLN A 98 7.63 25.33 11.00
C GLN A 98 8.18 24.19 11.88
N GLU A 99 9.23 23.51 11.43
CA GLU A 99 9.91 22.47 12.23
C GLU A 99 10.53 23.06 13.50
N ARG A 100 11.24 24.20 13.41
CA ARG A 100 11.81 24.91 14.57
C ARG A 100 10.74 25.45 15.52
N ALA A 101 9.55 25.75 15.00
CA ALA A 101 8.39 26.14 15.80
C ALA A 101 7.71 24.93 16.48
N GLY A 102 8.20 23.70 16.28
CA GLY A 102 7.65 22.50 16.89
C GLY A 102 6.31 22.04 16.29
N ILE A 103 5.98 22.50 15.08
CA ILE A 103 4.79 22.05 14.37
C ILE A 103 4.96 20.56 14.04
N GLN A 104 3.88 19.79 14.21
CA GLN A 104 3.89 18.37 13.92
C GLN A 104 3.74 18.11 12.43
N SER A 105 4.51 17.17 11.91
CA SER A 105 4.40 16.71 10.52
C SER A 105 3.02 16.12 10.25
N GLU A 106 2.41 16.56 9.16
CA GLU A 106 1.12 16.05 8.72
C GLU A 106 1.31 14.76 7.93
N GLN A 107 0.84 13.65 8.50
CA GLN A 107 0.89 12.33 7.92
C GLN A 107 -0.52 11.83 7.62
N HIS A 108 -0.69 11.21 6.46
CA HIS A 108 -1.93 10.56 6.06
C HIS A 108 -1.66 9.11 5.68
N SER A 109 -2.68 8.26 5.86
CA SER A 109 -2.71 6.89 5.37
C SER A 109 -4.09 6.58 4.82
N ILE A 110 -4.12 5.84 3.70
CA ILE A 110 -5.36 5.30 3.13
C ILE A 110 -5.11 3.87 2.65
N THR A 111 -6.09 2.99 2.88
CA THR A 111 -6.11 1.65 2.31
C THR A 111 -7.09 1.61 1.16
N LEU A 112 -6.62 1.17 -0.01
CA LEU A 112 -7.40 1.07 -1.24
C LEU A 112 -7.35 -0.35 -1.79
N PRO A 113 -8.33 -0.79 -2.59
CA PRO A 113 -8.19 -2.02 -3.35
C PRO A 113 -7.01 -1.89 -4.34
N MET A 114 -6.28 -2.98 -4.54
CA MET A 114 -5.23 -3.05 -5.55
C MET A 114 -5.89 -2.89 -6.94
N PRO A 115 -5.44 -1.94 -7.79
CA PRO A 115 -5.97 -1.81 -9.13
C PRO A 115 -5.69 -3.06 -9.97
N GLU A 116 -6.49 -3.28 -11.01
CA GLU A 116 -6.27 -4.36 -11.96
C GLU A 116 -4.86 -4.27 -12.56
N HIS A 117 -4.18 -5.41 -12.60
CA HIS A 117 -2.83 -5.55 -13.17
C HIS A 117 -2.92 -6.46 -14.39
N SER A 118 -2.40 -5.97 -15.52
CA SER A 118 -2.29 -6.73 -16.75
C SER A 118 -0.87 -7.25 -16.95
N ARG A 119 -0.75 -8.37 -17.67
CA ARG A 119 0.56 -8.90 -18.06
C ARG A 119 1.25 -7.89 -18.99
N GLY A 120 2.34 -7.30 -18.52
CA GLY A 120 3.07 -6.25 -19.23
C GLY A 120 3.20 -4.97 -18.41
N ASP A 121 2.29 -4.74 -17.46
CA ASP A 121 2.34 -3.58 -16.60
C ASP A 121 3.58 -3.62 -15.69
N GLN A 122 4.32 -2.52 -15.70
CA GLN A 122 5.59 -2.37 -14.99
C GLN A 122 5.55 -1.25 -13.95
N TYR A 123 4.58 -0.34 -14.03
CA TYR A 123 4.51 0.86 -13.21
C TYR A 123 3.16 0.95 -12.50
N LEU A 124 3.20 1.00 -11.17
CA LEU A 124 2.10 1.41 -10.32
C LEU A 124 2.16 2.93 -10.15
N HIS A 125 1.26 3.63 -10.83
CA HIS A 125 1.14 5.07 -10.74
C HIS A 125 0.29 5.44 -9.52
N VAL A 126 0.81 6.34 -8.69
CA VAL A 126 0.15 6.86 -7.49
C VAL A 126 -0.17 8.32 -7.70
N HIS A 127 -1.46 8.66 -7.80
CA HIS A 127 -1.93 10.02 -7.96
C HIS A 127 -2.47 10.54 -6.63
N PHE A 128 -1.77 11.52 -6.04
CA PHE A 128 -2.27 12.29 -4.91
C PHE A 128 -3.15 13.42 -5.43
N LEU A 129 -4.40 13.43 -4.98
CA LEU A 129 -5.45 14.34 -5.42
C LEU A 129 -5.83 15.29 -4.27
N PRO A 130 -6.53 16.40 -4.56
CA PRO A 130 -7.13 17.24 -3.52
C PRO A 130 -8.03 16.45 -2.56
N ASP A 131 -8.27 17.02 -1.37
CA ASP A 131 -9.02 16.40 -0.27
C ASP A 131 -8.39 15.10 0.29
N ASN A 132 -7.06 14.95 0.21
CA ASN A 132 -6.35 13.76 0.70
C ASN A 132 -6.82 12.45 0.05
N LYS A 133 -7.23 12.51 -1.22
CA LYS A 133 -7.62 11.34 -2.01
C LYS A 133 -6.42 10.80 -2.78
N VAL A 134 -6.42 9.49 -3.01
CA VAL A 134 -5.39 8.80 -3.80
C VAL A 134 -6.07 7.95 -4.86
N ASP A 135 -5.54 7.99 -6.07
CA ASP A 135 -5.91 7.10 -7.16
C ASP A 135 -4.71 6.28 -7.63
N LEU A 136 -4.95 5.02 -7.96
CA LEU A 136 -3.92 4.05 -8.31
C LEU A 136 -4.23 3.43 -9.67
N VAL A 137 -3.21 3.28 -10.51
CA VAL A 137 -3.36 2.63 -11.82
C VAL A 137 -2.07 1.94 -12.23
N TRP A 138 -2.18 0.71 -12.72
CA TRP A 138 -1.07 0.01 -13.37
C TRP A 138 -0.95 0.42 -14.84
N SER A 139 0.28 0.50 -15.35
CA SER A 139 0.51 0.56 -16.78
C SER A 139 1.89 0.02 -17.18
N GLU A 140 2.04 -0.29 -18.46
CA GLU A 140 3.32 -0.68 -19.07
C GLU A 140 4.32 0.50 -19.16
N ASN A 141 3.82 1.74 -19.16
CA ASN A 141 4.62 2.92 -19.46
C ASN A 141 4.94 3.75 -18.21
N VAL A 142 6.12 4.38 -18.19
CA VAL A 142 6.56 5.26 -17.09
C VAL A 142 5.65 6.47 -16.91
N ARG A 143 5.02 6.96 -17.99
CA ARG A 143 4.03 8.04 -17.92
C ARG A 143 2.65 7.45 -17.68
N SER A 144 1.97 7.95 -16.66
CA SER A 144 0.62 7.51 -16.31
C SER A 144 -0.37 7.79 -17.44
N PRO A 145 -1.27 6.83 -17.75
CA PRO A 145 -2.38 7.06 -18.68
C PRO A 145 -3.33 8.16 -18.21
N LYS A 146 -3.44 8.39 -16.90
CA LYS A 146 -4.31 9.42 -16.29
C LYS A 146 -3.63 10.79 -16.11
N PHE A 147 -2.34 10.91 -16.45
CA PHE A 147 -1.59 12.15 -16.23
C PHE A 147 -2.26 13.38 -16.85
N ASN A 148 -2.58 13.32 -18.15
CA ASN A 148 -3.19 14.46 -18.85
C ASN A 148 -4.60 14.78 -18.34
N GLN A 149 -5.35 13.78 -17.89
CA GLN A 149 -6.68 13.97 -17.32
C GLN A 149 -6.58 14.79 -16.03
N TYR A 150 -5.77 14.34 -15.08
CA TYR A 150 -5.64 15.02 -13.79
C TYR A 150 -4.94 16.37 -13.89
N SER A 151 -3.88 16.50 -14.70
CA SER A 151 -3.24 17.80 -14.89
C SER A 151 -4.20 18.85 -15.45
N ARG A 152 -5.13 18.48 -16.34
CA ARG A 152 -6.14 19.42 -16.84
C ARG A 152 -7.20 19.76 -15.79
N SER A 153 -7.60 18.79 -14.97
CA SER A 153 -8.59 19.01 -13.93
C SER A 153 -8.09 19.96 -12.84
N PHE A 154 -6.82 19.85 -12.44
CA PHE A 154 -6.32 20.53 -11.22
C PHE A 154 -5.33 21.67 -11.49
N GLN A 155 -4.96 21.97 -12.75
CA GLN A 155 -4.19 23.18 -13.08
C GLN A 155 -5.06 24.38 -13.49
N ASN A 156 -6.37 24.19 -13.69
CA ASN A 156 -7.29 25.24 -14.13
C ASN A 156 -8.17 25.80 -12.99
N ASP A 157 -7.95 25.33 -11.76
CA ASP A 157 -8.58 25.81 -10.52
C ASP A 157 -7.60 26.72 -9.76
#